data_AF-A0A375JBW2-F1
#
_entry.id   AF-A0A375JBW2-F1
#
_cell.length_a   1.000
_cell.length_b   1.000
_cell.length_c   1.000
_cell.angle_alpha   90.00
_cell.angle_beta   90.00
_cell.angle_gamma   90.00
#
_symmetry.space_group_name_H-M   'P 1'
#
loop_
_entity.id
_entity.type
_entity.pdbx_description
1 polymer ?
#
loop_
_entity_poly.entity_id
_entity_poly.type
_entity_poly.pdbx_seq_one_letter_code
_entity_poly.pdbx_strand_id
1 'polypeptide(L)'
;MLVHTHAVPSFVIVDPERMLPRFWATAWSISIQGMALAENTLKRKLRHLATFYNFCDERFGSDSFDAAVSLCDAVRTQQLVEAFYLDLTAVPEFNTTAVQCWDAVREFVQRLARQRALSSPAWGALASTLWAMGRMRHRRQGRFRFVRALSASTLADLLEVARPDATRNPFRGAHVRARNWLIVNLLLLAGLRRGELMLLDCASLR
;
A
#
# COMPACT_ATOMS: atom_id res chain seq x y z
N MET A 1 -1.48 3.40 15.05
CA MET A 1 -1.78 1.96 14.79
C MET A 1 -2.94 1.84 13.79
N LEU A 2 -2.99 0.81 12.93
CA LEU A 2 -4.14 0.57 12.03
C LEU A 2 -5.07 -0.49 12.61
N VAL A 3 -6.37 -0.20 12.67
CA VAL A 3 -7.42 -1.08 13.21
C VAL A 3 -8.47 -1.37 12.13
N HIS A 4 -8.92 -2.63 12.05
CA HIS A 4 -10.07 -3.00 11.21
C HIS A 4 -11.36 -2.76 11.99
N THR A 5 -12.36 -2.17 11.34
CA THR A 5 -13.67 -1.90 11.93
C THR A 5 -14.76 -2.66 11.19
N HIS A 6 -15.86 -2.98 11.87
CA HIS A 6 -17.06 -3.54 11.26
C HIS A 6 -18.01 -2.46 10.71
N ALA A 7 -17.50 -1.23 10.54
CA ALA A 7 -18.25 -0.06 10.11
C ALA A 7 -17.54 0.63 8.93
N VAL A 8 -18.11 1.73 8.44
CA VAL A 8 -17.46 2.60 7.45
C VAL A 8 -16.70 3.70 8.20
N PRO A 9 -15.37 3.86 8.00
CA PRO A 9 -14.50 3.10 7.10
C PRO A 9 -14.01 1.77 7.70
N SER A 10 -13.82 0.74 6.87
CA SER A 10 -13.40 -0.60 7.30
C SER A 10 -12.02 -0.64 7.95
N PHE A 11 -11.21 0.41 7.77
CA PHE A 11 -9.92 0.58 8.41
C PHE A 11 -9.76 2.01 8.93
N VAL A 12 -9.28 2.14 10.16
CA VAL A 12 -9.04 3.42 10.83
C VAL A 12 -7.63 3.43 11.41
N ILE A 13 -6.93 4.56 11.28
CA ILE A 13 -5.69 4.79 12.02
C ILE A 13 -6.07 5.35 13.37
N VAL A 14 -5.58 4.74 14.45
CA VAL A 14 -5.77 5.22 15.82
C VAL A 14 -4.45 5.64 16.43
N ASP A 15 -4.51 6.60 17.33
CA ASP A 15 -3.45 6.91 18.29
C ASP A 15 -3.14 5.66 19.15
N PRO A 16 -1.86 5.29 19.34
CA PRO A 16 -1.49 4.08 20.08
C PRO A 16 -1.75 4.18 21.60
N GLU A 17 -1.75 5.37 22.19
CA GLU A 17 -1.95 5.57 23.63
C GLU A 17 -3.44 5.71 23.97
N ARG A 18 -4.15 6.57 23.23
CA ARG A 18 -5.55 6.93 23.52
C ARG A 18 -6.55 6.06 22.79
N MET A 19 -6.11 5.28 21.78
CA MET A 19 -6.98 4.50 20.89
C MET A 19 -8.04 5.33 20.15
N LEU A 20 -7.82 6.65 20.03
CA LEU A 20 -8.71 7.55 19.33
C LEU A 20 -8.37 7.57 17.83
N PRO A 21 -9.38 7.65 16.93
CA PRO A 21 -9.15 7.80 15.49
C PRO A 21 -8.35 9.06 15.15
N ARG A 22 -7.36 8.93 14.27
CA ARG A 22 -6.71 10.08 13.61
C ARG A 22 -7.69 10.71 12.65
N PHE A 23 -8.03 11.96 12.91
CA PHE A 23 -9.22 12.58 12.35
C PHE A 23 -9.10 12.73 10.83
N TRP A 24 -8.02 13.36 10.34
CA TRP A 24 -7.90 13.65 8.91
C TRP A 24 -7.65 12.40 8.07
N ALA A 25 -6.99 11.38 8.63
CA ALA A 25 -6.87 10.07 7.98
C ALA A 25 -8.23 9.38 7.84
N THR A 26 -9.05 9.43 8.89
CA THR A 26 -10.40 8.85 8.90
C THR A 26 -11.29 9.58 7.90
N ALA A 27 -11.32 10.91 7.94
CA ALA A 27 -12.08 11.75 7.00
C ALA A 27 -11.67 11.50 5.54
N TRP A 28 -10.37 11.32 5.27
CA TRP A 28 -9.89 10.97 3.94
C TRP A 28 -10.34 9.57 3.51
N SER A 29 -10.30 8.57 4.40
CA SER A 29 -10.68 7.20 4.06
C SER A 29 -12.16 7.05 3.66
N ILE A 30 -13.06 7.85 4.24
CA ILE A 30 -14.49 7.91 3.89
C ILE A 30 -14.80 8.88 2.75
N SER A 31 -13.81 9.64 2.28
CA SER A 31 -14.00 10.52 1.12
C SER A 31 -14.25 9.70 -0.15
N ILE A 32 -14.80 10.35 -1.19
CA ILE A 32 -15.00 9.74 -2.52
C ILE A 32 -13.74 9.03 -3.02
N GLN A 33 -12.57 9.59 -2.76
CA GLN A 33 -11.30 8.99 -3.18
C GLN A 33 -10.93 7.77 -2.36
N GLY A 34 -11.10 7.83 -1.04
CA GLY A 34 -10.79 6.72 -0.15
C GLY A 34 -11.69 5.51 -0.44
N MET A 35 -12.99 5.76 -0.61
CA MET A 35 -13.99 4.73 -0.91
C MET A 35 -13.87 4.13 -2.31
N ALA A 36 -13.26 4.85 -3.27
CA ALA A 36 -13.00 4.34 -4.61
C ALA A 36 -11.79 3.38 -4.67
N LEU A 37 -10.98 3.28 -3.61
CA LEU A 37 -9.83 2.39 -3.58
C LEU A 37 -10.24 0.96 -3.22
N ALA A 38 -9.63 -0.01 -3.91
CA ALA A 38 -9.68 -1.40 -3.46
C ALA A 38 -9.13 -1.51 -2.03
N GLU A 39 -9.73 -2.40 -1.23
CA GLU A 39 -9.46 -2.55 0.20
C GLU A 39 -7.96 -2.67 0.53
N ASN A 40 -7.24 -3.52 -0.21
CA ASN A 40 -5.79 -3.70 -0.03
C ASN A 40 -4.98 -2.43 -0.32
N THR A 41 -5.42 -1.63 -1.29
CA THR A 41 -4.77 -0.34 -1.62
C THR A 41 -5.04 0.68 -0.53
N LEU A 42 -6.27 0.77 -0.03
CA LEU A 42 -6.64 1.63 1.09
C LEU A 42 -5.83 1.27 2.34
N LYS A 43 -5.83 -0.01 2.72
CA LYS A 43 -5.07 -0.55 3.86
C LYS A 43 -3.59 -0.21 3.77
N ARG A 44 -2.98 -0.37 2.59
CA ARG A 44 -1.57 -0.01 2.38
C ARG A 44 -1.33 1.50 2.54
N LYS A 45 -2.17 2.34 1.94
CA LYS A 45 -2.05 3.80 2.09
C LYS A 45 -2.21 4.23 3.56
N LEU A 46 -3.19 3.69 4.28
CA LEU A 46 -3.38 4.00 5.70
C LEU A 46 -2.19 3.56 6.57
N ARG A 47 -1.51 2.45 6.25
CA ARG A 47 -0.26 2.09 6.95
C ARG A 47 0.83 3.14 6.75
N HIS A 48 1.01 3.62 5.52
CA HIS A 48 1.97 4.68 5.23
C HIS A 48 1.61 6.00 5.94
N LEU A 49 0.33 6.35 5.97
CA LEU A 49 -0.13 7.49 6.75
C LEU A 49 0.14 7.28 8.24
N ALA A 50 -0.07 6.07 8.78
CA ALA A 50 0.20 5.80 10.20
C ALA A 50 1.69 6.00 10.54
N THR A 51 2.61 5.63 9.64
CA THR A 51 4.04 5.94 9.80
C THR A 51 4.30 7.45 9.88
N PHE A 52 3.62 8.23 9.03
CA PHE A 52 3.72 9.69 9.06
C PHE A 52 3.14 10.31 10.34
N TYR A 53 1.97 9.86 10.80
CA TYR A 53 1.39 10.33 12.07
C TYR A 53 2.33 10.05 13.24
N ASN A 54 2.84 8.82 13.35
CA ASN A 54 3.80 8.46 14.40
C ASN A 54 5.05 9.34 14.36
N PHE A 55 5.63 9.58 13.17
CA PHE A 55 6.76 10.50 13.02
C PHE A 55 6.43 11.91 13.51
N CYS A 56 5.25 12.43 13.16
CA CYS A 56 4.82 13.75 13.62
C CYS A 56 4.66 13.80 15.14
N ASP A 57 4.05 12.77 15.73
CA ASP A 57 3.84 12.71 17.18
C ASP A 57 5.16 12.63 17.95
N GLU A 58 6.09 11.77 17.52
CA GLU A 58 7.40 11.58 18.14
C GLU A 58 8.25 12.85 18.12
N ARG A 59 8.18 13.63 17.04
CA ARG A 59 9.09 14.77 16.82
C ARG A 59 8.48 16.14 17.17
N PHE A 60 7.16 16.27 17.10
CA PHE A 60 6.46 17.55 17.25
C PHE A 60 5.36 17.54 18.31
N GLY A 61 5.18 16.41 19.00
CA GLY A 61 4.18 16.22 20.05
C GLY A 61 2.89 15.58 19.55
N SER A 62 2.14 15.00 20.48
CA SER A 62 0.89 14.28 20.22
C SER A 62 -0.12 15.09 19.42
N ASP A 63 -0.71 14.48 18.40
CA ASP A 63 -1.74 15.04 17.53
C ASP A 63 -1.27 16.28 16.73
N SER A 64 0.04 16.49 16.62
CA SER A 64 0.61 17.69 15.98
C SER A 64 0.13 17.91 14.55
N PHE A 65 0.00 16.84 13.76
CA PHE A 65 -0.51 16.93 12.39
C PHE A 65 -2.02 17.23 12.36
N ASP A 66 -2.82 16.51 13.15
CA ASP A 66 -4.28 16.73 13.18
C ASP A 66 -4.61 18.12 13.69
N ALA A 67 -3.89 18.63 14.69
CA ALA A 67 -4.02 19.98 15.21
C ALA A 67 -3.66 21.03 14.16
N ALA A 68 -2.52 20.89 13.47
CA ALA A 68 -2.08 21.85 12.45
C ALA A 68 -3.11 21.98 11.31
N VAL A 69 -3.63 20.86 10.82
CA VAL A 69 -4.62 20.86 9.74
C VAL A 69 -5.99 21.37 10.20
N SER A 70 -6.38 21.09 11.46
CA SER A 70 -7.65 21.56 12.03
C SER A 70 -7.66 23.06 12.34
N LEU A 71 -6.51 23.61 12.76
CA LEU A 71 -6.32 25.04 12.98
C LEU A 71 -6.04 25.82 11.68
N CYS A 72 -6.12 25.16 10.52
CA CYS A 72 -5.81 25.74 9.21
C CYS A 72 -4.41 26.35 9.10
N ASP A 73 -3.45 25.84 9.87
CA ASP A 73 -2.05 26.29 9.86
C ASP A 73 -1.26 25.61 8.73
N ALA A 74 -1.27 26.26 7.57
CA ALA A 74 -0.55 25.79 6.38
C ALA A 74 0.97 25.74 6.60
N VAL A 75 1.53 26.68 7.36
CA VAL A 75 2.97 26.79 7.59
C VAL A 75 3.44 25.61 8.45
N ARG A 76 2.74 25.34 9.55
CA ARG A 76 3.04 24.18 10.40
C ARG A 76 2.84 22.87 9.65
N THR A 77 1.77 22.77 8.87
CA THR A 77 1.52 21.57 8.04
C THR A 77 2.65 21.33 7.04
N GLN A 78 3.15 22.39 6.40
CA GLN A 78 4.29 22.32 5.48
C GLN A 78 5.55 21.82 6.20
N GLN A 79 5.89 22.41 7.36
CA GLN A 79 7.06 22.02 8.15
C GLN A 79 7.03 20.53 8.54
N LEU A 80 5.88 20.00 8.96
CA LEU A 80 5.73 18.60 9.33
C LEU A 80 6.04 17.67 8.15
N VAL A 81 5.53 18.01 6.97
CA VAL A 81 5.68 17.18 5.77
C VAL A 81 7.08 17.27 5.17
N GLU A 82 7.69 18.46 5.18
CA GLU A 82 9.08 18.65 4.77
C GLU A 82 10.05 17.92 5.71
N ALA A 83 9.83 18.01 7.01
CA ALA A 83 10.64 17.27 7.98
C ALA A 83 10.53 15.75 7.75
N PHE A 84 9.34 15.24 7.44
CA PHE A 84 9.14 13.83 7.11
C PHE A 84 9.81 13.42 5.79
N TYR A 85 9.76 14.28 4.77
CA TYR A 85 10.48 14.05 3.51
C TYR A 85 11.99 13.94 3.74
N LEU A 86 12.54 14.84 4.55
CA LEU A 86 13.96 14.82 4.90
C LEU A 86 14.34 13.57 5.69
N ASP A 87 13.49 13.14 6.62
CA ASP A 87 13.69 11.90 7.40
C ASP A 87 13.74 10.66 6.48
N LEU A 88 12.78 10.53 5.58
CA LEU A 88 12.73 9.43 4.61
C LEU A 88 13.94 9.43 3.64
N THR A 89 14.53 10.59 3.37
CA THR A 89 15.66 10.73 2.42
C THR A 89 17.02 10.80 3.09
N ALA A 90 17.07 10.91 4.42
CA ALA A 90 18.33 10.89 5.18
C ALA A 90 19.05 9.53 5.08
N VAL A 91 18.31 8.44 4.83
CA VAL A 91 18.88 7.10 4.66
C VAL A 91 19.41 6.91 3.22
N PRO A 92 20.71 6.56 3.03
CA PRO A 92 21.34 6.49 1.70
C PRO A 92 20.72 5.49 0.71
N GLU A 93 19.96 4.50 1.20
CA GLU A 93 19.31 3.45 0.42
C GLU A 93 17.81 3.38 0.68
N PHE A 94 17.09 4.49 0.54
CA PHE A 94 15.62 4.47 0.69
C PHE A 94 14.99 3.46 -0.29
N ASN A 95 14.28 2.48 0.28
CA ASN A 95 13.70 1.35 -0.44
C ASN A 95 12.36 1.72 -1.10
N THR A 96 11.81 0.80 -1.89
CA THR A 96 10.51 1.01 -2.57
C THR A 96 9.36 1.31 -1.61
N THR A 97 9.44 0.84 -0.37
CA THR A 97 8.47 1.15 0.67
C THR A 97 8.51 2.61 1.08
N ALA A 98 9.70 3.22 1.21
CA ALA A 98 9.85 4.64 1.51
C ALA A 98 9.26 5.53 0.40
N VAL A 99 9.49 5.17 -0.87
CA VAL A 99 8.89 5.87 -2.02
C VAL A 99 7.36 5.76 -2.00
N GLN A 100 6.82 4.56 -1.77
CA GLN A 100 5.38 4.35 -1.64
C GLN A 100 4.80 5.12 -0.45
N CYS A 101 5.56 5.22 0.65
CA CYS A 101 5.18 5.96 1.84
C CYS A 101 5.06 7.45 1.55
N TRP A 102 6.09 8.03 0.93
CA TRP A 102 6.08 9.41 0.50
C TRP A 102 4.95 9.71 -0.48
N ASP A 103 4.75 8.85 -1.49
CA ASP A 103 3.67 9.04 -2.46
C ASP A 103 2.29 9.04 -1.78
N ALA A 104 2.06 8.15 -0.81
CA ALA A 104 0.81 8.11 -0.06
C ALA A 104 0.60 9.39 0.78
N VAL A 105 1.62 9.83 1.51
CA VAL A 105 1.57 11.01 2.39
C VAL A 105 1.41 12.29 1.57
N ARG A 106 2.24 12.46 0.54
CA ARG A 106 2.19 13.62 -0.36
C ARG A 106 0.83 13.77 -1.03
N GLU A 107 0.27 12.68 -1.58
CA GLU A 107 -1.06 12.71 -2.22
C GLU A 107 -2.17 13.07 -1.21
N PHE A 108 -2.09 12.51 0.00
CA PHE A 108 -3.01 12.80 1.09
C PHE A 108 -2.97 14.27 1.51
N VAL A 109 -1.80 14.81 1.84
CA VAL A 109 -1.67 16.21 2.28
C VAL A 109 -1.98 17.17 1.13
N GLN A 110 -1.53 16.88 -0.09
CA GLN A 110 -1.85 17.70 -1.26
C GLN A 110 -3.36 17.80 -1.48
N ARG A 111 -4.11 16.72 -1.23
CA ARG A 111 -5.57 16.75 -1.30
C ARG A 111 -6.18 17.66 -0.24
N LEU A 112 -5.75 17.51 1.02
CA LEU A 112 -6.21 18.37 2.12
C LEU A 112 -5.91 19.85 1.84
N ALA A 113 -4.73 20.13 1.30
CA ALA A 113 -4.31 21.47 0.93
C ALA A 113 -5.13 22.04 -0.23
N ARG A 114 -5.43 21.25 -1.27
CA ARG A 114 -6.31 21.68 -2.37
C ARG A 114 -7.73 21.98 -1.91
N GLN A 115 -8.28 21.19 -1.00
CA GLN A 115 -9.61 21.44 -0.43
C GLN A 115 -9.65 22.78 0.36
N ARG A 116 -8.52 23.17 0.97
CA ARG A 116 -8.38 24.40 1.74
C ARG A 116 -7.86 25.60 0.95
N ALA A 117 -7.37 25.39 -0.27
CA ALA A 117 -6.80 26.46 -1.09
C ALA A 117 -7.80 27.60 -1.37
N LEU A 118 -9.09 27.29 -1.42
CA LEU A 118 -10.16 28.30 -1.56
C LEU A 118 -10.25 29.23 -0.34
N SER A 119 -9.88 28.74 0.84
CA SER A 119 -9.97 29.48 2.10
C SER A 119 -8.70 30.26 2.45
N SER A 120 -7.54 29.88 1.89
CA SER A 120 -6.28 30.57 2.16
C SER A 120 -5.23 30.31 1.08
N PRO A 121 -4.56 31.38 0.56
CA PRO A 121 -3.49 31.25 -0.42
C PRO A 121 -2.31 30.39 0.03
N ALA A 122 -2.03 30.36 1.35
CA ALA A 122 -0.94 29.56 1.92
C ALA A 122 -1.16 28.06 1.68
N TRP A 123 -2.41 27.59 1.75
CA TRP A 123 -2.74 26.20 1.42
C TRP A 123 -2.63 25.91 -0.09
N GLY A 124 -2.91 26.89 -0.95
CA GLY A 124 -2.64 26.81 -2.39
C GLY A 124 -1.15 26.69 -2.71
N ALA A 125 -0.32 27.46 -2.00
CA ALA A 125 1.14 27.38 -2.10
C ALA A 125 1.64 25.99 -1.64
N LEU A 126 1.19 25.49 -0.47
CA LEU A 126 1.53 24.15 0.01
C LEU A 126 1.16 23.05 -0.99
N ALA A 127 -0.04 23.11 -1.58
CA ALA A 127 -0.47 22.15 -2.58
C ALA A 127 0.45 22.14 -3.83
N SER A 128 0.97 23.31 -4.19
CA SER A 128 1.91 23.52 -5.30
C SER A 128 3.31 23.04 -4.95
N THR A 129 3.80 23.33 -3.75
CA THR A 129 5.09 22.83 -3.24
C THR A 129 5.11 21.30 -3.20
N LEU A 130 4.05 20.67 -2.68
CA LEU A 130 3.93 19.20 -2.67
C LEU A 130 3.84 18.62 -4.08
N TRP A 131 3.26 19.35 -5.04
CA TRP A 131 3.30 18.93 -6.43
C TRP A 131 4.74 18.96 -6.98
N ALA A 132 5.45 20.05 -6.73
CA ALA A 132 6.81 20.30 -7.20
C ALA A 132 7.85 19.35 -6.58
N MET A 133 7.72 19.00 -5.29
CA MET A 133 8.55 17.99 -4.64
C MET A 133 8.48 16.63 -5.37
N GLY A 134 7.37 16.36 -6.06
CA GLY A 134 7.27 15.21 -6.95
C GLY A 134 7.35 13.85 -6.24
N ARG A 135 7.54 12.80 -7.04
CA ARG A 135 7.83 11.46 -6.51
C ARG A 135 9.30 11.39 -6.11
N MET A 136 9.60 10.78 -4.97
CA MET A 136 10.96 10.33 -4.66
C MET A 136 11.41 9.40 -5.79
N ARG A 137 12.46 9.80 -6.53
CA ARG A 137 13.00 8.98 -7.61
C ARG A 137 14.04 8.06 -7.03
N HIS A 138 13.82 6.74 -7.15
CA HIS A 138 14.90 5.79 -6.91
C HIS A 138 16.07 6.10 -7.82
N ARG A 139 17.28 6.05 -7.26
CA ARG A 139 18.48 5.82 -8.07
C ARG A 139 18.22 4.50 -8.82
N ARG A 140 18.24 4.52 -10.16
CA ARG A 140 18.04 3.31 -10.97
C ARG A 140 19.16 2.34 -10.67
N GLN A 141 19.05 1.53 -9.61
CA GLN A 141 19.82 0.30 -9.52
C GLN A 141 19.39 -0.53 -10.73
N GLY A 142 20.35 -0.90 -11.57
CA GLY A 142 20.09 -1.69 -12.76
C GLY A 142 19.20 -2.87 -12.39
N ARG A 143 18.13 -3.11 -13.16
CA ARG A 143 17.24 -4.25 -12.94
C ARG A 143 18.11 -5.48 -12.73
N PHE A 144 18.18 -5.98 -11.49
CA PHE A 144 18.70 -7.31 -11.27
C PHE A 144 17.76 -8.23 -12.05
N ARG A 145 18.23 -8.73 -13.20
CA ARG A 145 17.48 -9.68 -14.02
C ARG A 145 17.55 -11.00 -13.27
N PHE A 146 16.73 -11.12 -12.23
CA PHE A 146 16.42 -12.44 -11.71
C PHE A 146 15.83 -13.22 -12.88
N VAL A 147 16.49 -14.31 -13.27
CA VAL A 147 15.91 -15.26 -14.23
C VAL A 147 14.70 -15.84 -13.49
N ARG A 148 13.52 -15.24 -13.72
CA ARG A 148 12.26 -15.63 -13.08
C ARG A 148 11.68 -16.93 -13.65
N ALA A 149 12.37 -17.55 -14.61
CA ALA A 149 11.96 -18.80 -15.21
C ALA A 149 12.65 -19.96 -14.49
N LEU A 150 11.87 -20.98 -14.13
CA LEU A 150 12.42 -22.26 -13.71
C LEU A 150 13.22 -22.87 -14.88
N SER A 151 14.32 -23.57 -14.57
CA SER A 151 15.00 -24.37 -15.59
C SER A 151 14.06 -25.47 -16.10
N ALA A 152 14.28 -25.92 -17.35
CA ALA A 152 13.48 -27.01 -17.92
C ALA A 152 13.48 -28.28 -17.04
N SER A 153 14.63 -28.60 -16.41
CA SER A 153 14.75 -29.73 -15.47
C SER A 153 13.91 -29.55 -14.21
N THR A 154 13.96 -28.36 -13.60
CA THR A 154 13.16 -28.06 -12.39
C THR A 154 11.67 -28.05 -12.70
N LEU A 155 11.29 -27.55 -13.88
CA LEU A 155 9.90 -27.56 -14.33
C LEU A 155 9.39 -28.97 -14.57
N ALA A 156 10.21 -29.84 -15.18
CA ALA A 156 9.86 -31.23 -15.41
C ALA A 156 9.66 -31.99 -14.08
N ASP A 157 10.57 -31.84 -13.11
CA ASP A 157 10.44 -32.46 -11.79
C ASP A 157 9.21 -31.93 -11.04
N LEU A 158 8.93 -30.62 -11.12
CA LEU A 158 7.73 -30.03 -10.51
C LEU A 158 6.44 -30.64 -11.11
N LEU A 159 6.38 -30.81 -12.43
CA LEU A 159 5.23 -31.42 -13.10
C LEU A 159 5.09 -32.90 -12.75
N GLU A 160 6.20 -33.62 -12.61
CA GLU A 160 6.21 -35.02 -12.18
C GLU A 160 5.66 -35.17 -10.75
N VAL A 161 6.14 -34.36 -9.81
CA VAL A 161 5.67 -34.36 -8.41
C VAL A 161 4.20 -33.94 -8.31
N ALA A 162 3.74 -33.02 -9.17
CA ALA A 162 2.37 -32.53 -9.15
C ALA A 162 1.34 -33.55 -9.66
N ARG A 163 1.77 -34.62 -10.36
CA ARG A 163 0.86 -35.63 -10.93
C ARG A 163 -0.02 -36.27 -9.85
N PRO A 164 -1.32 -36.54 -10.12
CA PRO A 164 -2.22 -37.05 -9.09
C PRO A 164 -1.90 -38.47 -8.60
N ASP A 165 -1.21 -39.24 -9.43
CA ASP A 165 -0.77 -40.62 -9.21
C ASP A 165 0.68 -40.71 -8.69
N ALA A 166 1.43 -39.59 -8.66
CA ALA A 166 2.81 -39.60 -8.21
C ALA A 166 2.91 -39.95 -6.71
N THR A 167 3.79 -40.91 -6.40
CA THR A 167 4.14 -41.30 -5.03
C THR A 167 4.78 -40.17 -4.25
N ARG A 168 5.51 -39.28 -4.94
CA ARG A 168 6.14 -38.08 -4.39
C ARG A 168 5.17 -36.91 -4.17
N ASN A 169 3.89 -37.03 -4.57
CA ASN A 169 2.93 -35.95 -4.41
C ASN A 169 2.62 -35.71 -2.91
N PRO A 170 2.86 -34.51 -2.36
CA PRO A 170 2.74 -34.26 -0.93
C PRO A 170 1.29 -34.19 -0.44
N PHE A 171 0.31 -34.06 -1.34
CA PHE A 171 -1.09 -33.86 -0.96
C PHE A 171 -1.81 -35.19 -0.69
N ARG A 172 -2.44 -35.27 0.48
CA ARG A 172 -3.26 -36.42 0.88
C ARG A 172 -4.66 -36.29 0.27
N GLY A 173 -5.17 -37.38 -0.33
CA GLY A 173 -6.50 -37.44 -0.93
C GLY A 173 -6.53 -37.20 -2.44
N ALA A 174 -7.22 -38.09 -3.16
CA ALA A 174 -7.27 -38.07 -4.62
C ALA A 174 -7.85 -36.77 -5.21
N HIS A 175 -8.89 -36.22 -4.57
CA HIS A 175 -9.53 -34.98 -5.01
C HIS A 175 -8.61 -33.75 -4.86
N VAL A 176 -7.85 -33.65 -3.75
CA VAL A 176 -6.88 -32.55 -3.55
C VAL A 176 -5.75 -32.63 -4.56
N ARG A 177 -5.26 -33.86 -4.82
CA ARG A 177 -4.22 -34.09 -5.82
C ARG A 177 -4.66 -33.70 -7.22
N ALA A 178 -5.85 -34.13 -7.65
CA ALA A 178 -6.41 -33.75 -8.96
C ALA A 178 -6.62 -32.23 -9.08
N ARG A 179 -7.19 -31.59 -8.05
CA ARG A 179 -7.39 -30.13 -8.01
C ARG A 179 -6.06 -29.38 -8.11
N ASN A 180 -5.08 -29.75 -7.30
CA ASN A 180 -3.80 -29.05 -7.26
C ASN A 180 -3.00 -29.27 -8.56
N TRP A 181 -3.08 -30.46 -9.15
CA TRP A 181 -2.51 -30.72 -10.47
C TRP A 181 -3.10 -29.79 -11.55
N LEU A 182 -4.44 -29.65 -11.58
CA LEU A 182 -5.11 -28.73 -12.50
C LEU A 182 -4.66 -27.28 -12.27
N ILE A 183 -4.63 -26.84 -11.01
CA ILE A 183 -4.16 -25.50 -10.61
C ILE A 183 -2.74 -25.24 -11.12
N VAL A 184 -1.80 -26.17 -10.92
CA VAL A 184 -0.40 -26.03 -11.38
C VAL A 184 -0.36 -25.88 -12.89
N ASN A 185 -1.10 -26.70 -13.64
CA ASN A 185 -1.15 -26.61 -15.09
C ASN A 185 -1.77 -25.29 -15.59
N LEU A 186 -2.85 -24.81 -14.96
CA LEU A 186 -3.47 -23.53 -15.31
C LEU A 186 -2.54 -22.34 -15.04
N LEU A 187 -1.84 -22.34 -13.91
CA LEU A 187 -0.85 -21.30 -13.58
C LEU A 187 0.32 -21.31 -14.57
N LEU A 188 0.77 -22.50 -14.98
CA LEU A 188 1.93 -22.67 -15.87
C LEU A 188 1.60 -22.36 -17.33
N LEU A 189 0.53 -22.97 -17.87
CA LEU A 189 0.20 -22.94 -19.30
C LEU A 189 -0.52 -21.64 -19.69
N ALA A 190 -1.45 -21.16 -18.86
CA ALA A 190 -2.18 -19.93 -19.13
C ALA A 190 -1.51 -18.68 -18.50
N GLY A 191 -0.45 -18.87 -17.71
CA GLY A 191 0.28 -17.77 -17.08
C GLY A 191 -0.55 -16.96 -16.07
N LEU A 192 -1.60 -17.58 -15.52
CA LEU A 192 -2.54 -16.91 -14.62
C LEU A 192 -1.86 -16.42 -13.35
N ARG A 193 -2.25 -15.24 -12.88
CA ARG A 193 -1.93 -14.82 -11.51
C ARG A 193 -2.78 -15.63 -10.54
N ARG A 194 -2.27 -15.86 -9.33
CA ARG A 194 -3.00 -16.58 -8.26
C ARG A 194 -4.40 -16.01 -8.00
N GLY A 195 -4.57 -14.70 -8.07
CA GLY A 195 -5.89 -14.07 -7.91
C GLY A 195 -6.84 -14.34 -9.08
N GLU A 196 -6.33 -14.42 -10.31
CA GLU A 196 -7.13 -14.72 -11.51
C GLU A 196 -7.62 -16.17 -11.47
N LEU A 197 -6.73 -17.10 -11.13
CA LEU A 197 -7.06 -18.52 -10.92
C LEU A 197 -8.21 -18.69 -9.91
N MET A 198 -8.18 -17.95 -8.80
CA MET A 198 -9.21 -18.04 -7.74
C MET A 198 -10.57 -17.45 -8.15
N LEU A 199 -10.62 -16.70 -9.25
CA LEU A 199 -11.85 -16.12 -9.82
C LEU A 199 -12.37 -16.94 -11.01
N LEU A 200 -11.68 -18.01 -11.43
CA LEU A 200 -12.14 -18.87 -12.51
C LEU A 200 -13.43 -19.58 -12.11
N ASP A 201 -14.42 -19.49 -12.99
CA ASP A 201 -15.65 -20.27 -12.93
C ASP A 201 -15.67 -21.30 -14.07
N CYS A 202 -16.66 -22.21 -14.04
CA CYS A 202 -16.82 -23.19 -15.11
C CYS A 202 -17.18 -22.55 -16.47
N ALA A 203 -17.76 -21.35 -16.48
CA ALA A 203 -18.13 -20.64 -17.71
C ALA A 203 -16.90 -20.04 -18.44
N SER A 204 -15.78 -19.89 -17.73
CA SER A 204 -14.50 -19.41 -18.26
C SER A 204 -13.80 -20.44 -19.16
N LEU A 205 -14.23 -21.70 -19.13
CA LEU A 205 -13.72 -22.79 -19.97
C LEU A 205 -14.71 -23.02 -21.12
N ARG A 206 -14.45 -22.40 -22.27
CA ARG A 206 -15.21 -22.60 -23.52
C ARG A 206 -14.43 -23.47 -24.49
#